data_AF-A0A3L7YM27-F1
#
_entry.id   AF-A0A3L7YM27-F1
#
_cell.length_a   1.000
_cell.length_b   1.000
_cell.length_c   1.000
_cell.angle_alpha   90.00
_cell.angle_beta   90.00
_cell.angle_gamma   90.00
#
_symmetry.space_group_name_H-M   'P 1'
#
loop_
_entity.id
_entity.type
_entity.pdbx_description
1 polymer ?
#
loop_
_entity_poly.entity_id
_entity_poly.type
_entity_poly.pdbx_seq_one_letter_code
_entity_poly.pdbx_strand_id
1 'polypeptide(L)'
;MAPPLKPDSDFFVLTRRRLGVCPFCSSSADWPEDILLVTLMDSSYRNSGEPEPVTVTGLLEVGEATDETTGFFSLLRLRAERVDEYRLA
;
A
#
# COMPACT_ATOMS: atom_id res chain seq x y z
N MET A 1 14.69 -8.61 4.77
CA MET A 1 14.51 -8.08 6.14
C MET A 1 13.42 -7.04 6.03
N ALA A 2 12.22 -7.31 6.56
CA ALA A 2 11.12 -6.35 6.44
C ALA A 2 11.51 -5.04 7.14
N PRO A 3 11.35 -3.87 6.52
CA PRO A 3 11.46 -2.60 7.23
C PRO A 3 10.51 -2.67 8.43
N PRO A 4 10.88 -2.12 9.59
CA PRO A 4 9.96 -2.03 10.70
C PRO A 4 8.75 -1.21 10.24
N LEU A 5 7.63 -1.90 9.95
CA LEU A 5 6.33 -1.30 9.66
C LEU A 5 5.95 -0.54 10.93
N LYS A 6 6.23 0.75 10.94
CA LYS A 6 5.89 1.61 12.07
C LYS A 6 4.37 1.77 12.08
N PRO A 7 3.72 1.75 13.24
CA PRO A 7 2.28 2.02 13.36
C PRO A 7 1.87 3.45 12.91
N ASP A 8 2.83 4.29 12.54
CA ASP A 8 2.67 5.59 11.88
C ASP A 8 3.34 5.59 10.49
N SER A 9 3.25 4.50 9.72
CA SER A 9 3.80 4.48 8.36
C SER A 9 2.91 5.33 7.45
N ASP A 10 3.53 6.24 6.69
CA ASP A 10 2.84 7.10 5.72
C ASP A 10 2.44 6.33 4.44
N PHE A 11 2.33 5.00 4.51
CA PHE A 11 1.96 4.17 3.36
C PHE A 11 1.32 2.85 3.79
N PHE A 12 0.59 2.25 2.85
CA PHE A 12 0.04 0.89 2.96
C PHE A 12 -0.10 0.26 1.57
N VAL A 13 -0.55 -0.99 1.51
CA VAL A 13 -0.79 -1.68 0.23
C VAL A 13 -2.27 -1.95 0.03
N LEU A 14 -2.77 -1.67 -1.17
CA LEU A 14 -4.08 -2.10 -1.65
C LEU A 14 -3.94 -3.35 -2.51
N THR A 15 -4.87 -4.27 -2.35
CA THR A 15 -4.99 -5.49 -3.15
C THR A 15 -6.39 -6.08 -2.98
N ARG A 16 -6.92 -6.77 -4.00
CA ARG A 16 -8.25 -7.41 -3.91
C ARG A 16 -8.22 -8.75 -3.17
N ARG A 17 -7.04 -9.25 -2.81
CA ARG A 17 -6.82 -10.58 -2.23
C ARG A 17 -5.97 -10.48 -0.98
N ARG A 18 -6.31 -11.27 0.05
CA ARG A 18 -5.49 -11.37 1.26
C ARG A 18 -4.11 -11.91 0.91
N LEU A 19 -3.08 -11.17 1.31
CA LEU A 19 -1.70 -11.61 1.16
C LEU A 19 -1.37 -12.56 2.31
N GLY A 20 -0.99 -13.79 1.97
CA GLY A 20 -0.46 -14.76 2.95
C GLY A 20 1.06 -14.63 3.15
N VAL A 21 1.74 -13.80 2.34
CA VAL A 21 3.20 -13.62 2.33
C VAL A 21 3.49 -12.14 2.47
N CYS A 22 4.47 -11.81 3.32
CA CYS A 22 4.91 -10.44 3.51
C CYS A 22 5.60 -9.93 2.24
N PRO A 23 5.16 -8.80 1.65
CA PRO A 23 5.75 -8.25 0.44
C PRO A 23 7.25 -8.00 0.58
N PHE A 24 7.70 -7.54 1.76
CA PHE A 24 9.11 -7.28 2.02
C PHE A 24 10.01 -8.52 2.12
N CYS A 25 9.43 -9.71 2.20
CA CYS A 25 10.15 -10.97 2.40
C CYS A 25 10.18 -11.84 1.14
N SER A 26 9.48 -11.46 0.06
CA SER A 26 9.31 -12.25 -1.16
C SER A 26 9.86 -11.52 -2.39
N SER A 27 10.06 -12.26 -3.49
CA SER A 27 10.48 -11.67 -4.76
C SER A 27 9.31 -10.93 -5.41
N SER A 28 9.58 -9.93 -6.26
CA SER A 28 8.53 -9.19 -7.00
C SER A 28 7.67 -10.10 -7.90
N ALA A 29 8.16 -11.31 -8.23
CA ALA A 29 7.45 -12.29 -9.04
C ALA A 29 6.31 -13.01 -8.29
N ASP A 30 6.30 -12.97 -6.96
CA ASP A 30 5.31 -13.68 -6.13
C ASP A 30 4.08 -12.81 -5.79
N TRP A 31 4.04 -11.57 -6.28
CA TRP A 31 3.04 -10.59 -5.87
C TRP A 31 1.79 -10.61 -6.76
N PRO A 32 0.62 -10.26 -6.20
CA PRO A 32 -0.56 -9.99 -7.00
C PRO A 32 -0.28 -8.91 -8.05
N GLU A 33 -0.72 -9.11 -9.29
CA GLU A 33 -0.74 -8.05 -10.32
C GLU A 33 -1.52 -6.79 -9.90
N ASP A 34 -2.44 -6.91 -8.94
CA ASP A 34 -3.29 -5.85 -8.43
C ASP A 34 -2.79 -5.25 -7.10
N ILE A 35 -1.54 -5.52 -6.73
CA ILE A 35 -0.90 -4.84 -5.60
C ILE A 35 -0.57 -3.40 -5.97
N LEU A 36 -0.99 -2.48 -5.11
CA LEU A 36 -0.79 -1.07 -5.33
C LEU A 36 -0.25 -0.44 -4.04
N LEU A 37 0.91 0.20 -4.14
CA LEU A 37 1.49 0.94 -3.03
C LEU A 37 0.76 2.28 -2.89
N VAL A 38 0.15 2.51 -1.74
CA VAL A 38 -0.53 3.77 -1.42
C VAL A 38 0.35 4.59 -0.49
N THR A 39 0.70 5.80 -0.88
CA THR A 39 1.38 6.77 -0.01
C THR A 39 0.38 7.82 0.45
N LEU A 40 0.36 8.10 1.75
CA LEU A 40 -0.48 9.09 2.39
C LEU A 40 0.18 10.47 2.27
N MET A 41 -0.54 11.45 1.72
CA MET A 41 -0.05 12.84 1.65
C MET A 41 -0.38 13.64 2.91
N ASP A 42 -1.36 13.18 3.69
CA ASP A 42 -1.73 13.74 4.98
C ASP A 42 -1.81 12.62 6.04
N SER A 43 -1.73 13.01 7.31
CA SER A 43 -1.78 12.10 8.46
C SER A 43 -3.20 11.86 9.00
N SER A 44 -4.24 12.23 8.24
CA SER A 44 -5.64 12.10 8.69
C SER A 44 -6.10 10.65 8.71
N TYR A 45 -5.60 9.82 7.80
CA TYR A 45 -5.81 8.38 7.81
C TYR A 45 -4.68 7.69 8.56
N ARG A 46 -5.07 6.81 9.50
CA ARG A 46 -4.14 5.94 10.22
C ARG A 46 -4.49 4.50 9.88
N ASN A 47 -3.54 3.79 9.28
CA ASN A 47 -3.68 2.37 9.03
C ASN A 47 -3.83 1.62 10.38
N SER A 48 -4.90 0.85 10.54
CA SER A 48 -5.20 0.08 11.75
C SER A 48 -4.27 -1.13 11.94
N GLY A 49 -3.53 -1.52 10.90
CA GLY A 49 -2.71 -2.73 10.85
C GLY A 49 -3.51 -3.99 10.51
N GLU A 50 -4.84 -3.90 10.45
CA GLU A 50 -5.73 -5.00 10.11
C GLU A 50 -6.17 -4.90 8.64
N PRO A 51 -6.39 -6.02 7.93
CA PRO A 51 -6.91 -5.98 6.57
C PRO A 51 -8.36 -5.51 6.55
N GLU A 52 -8.56 -4.24 6.22
CA GLU A 52 -9.86 -3.57 6.13
C GLU A 52 -10.16 -3.06 4.71
N PRO A 53 -11.43 -3.11 4.26
CA PRO A 53 -11.81 -2.52 2.99
C PRO A 53 -11.82 -1.00 3.08
N VAL A 54 -11.15 -0.34 2.13
CA VAL A 54 -11.08 1.12 2.02
C VAL A 54 -11.30 1.57 0.58
N THR A 55 -11.72 2.81 0.40
CA THR A 55 -11.72 3.51 -0.89
C THR A 55 -10.64 4.57 -0.85
N VAL A 56 -9.75 4.59 -1.85
CA VAL A 56 -8.67 5.59 -1.94
C VAL A 56 -8.82 6.39 -3.21
N THR A 57 -8.74 7.70 -3.09
CA THR A 57 -8.72 8.65 -4.21
C THR A 57 -7.38 9.36 -4.25
N GLY A 58 -6.81 9.54 -5.44
CA GLY A 58 -5.60 10.32 -5.62
C GLY A 58 -4.96 10.12 -6.99
N LEU A 59 -3.66 10.45 -7.08
CA LEU A 59 -2.92 10.37 -8.34
C LEU A 59 -2.35 8.97 -8.56
N LEU A 60 -2.82 8.30 -9.61
CA LEU A 60 -2.33 6.99 -10.03
C LEU A 60 -1.03 7.15 -10.83
N GLU A 61 0.01 6.44 -10.41
CA GLU A 61 1.30 6.36 -11.10
C GLU A 61 1.52 4.94 -11.59
N VAL A 62 1.74 4.80 -12.89
CA VAL A 62 1.90 3.52 -13.57
C VAL A 62 3.33 3.38 -14.06
N GLY A 63 3.95 2.24 -13.80
CA GLY A 63 5.30 1.91 -14.23
C GLY A 63 6.17 1.43 -13.07
N GLU A 64 7.27 0.76 -13.41
CA GLU A 64 8.22 0.26 -12.44
C GLU A 64 8.88 1.39 -11.64
N ALA A 65 8.86 1.30 -10.32
CA ALA A 65 9.68 2.14 -9.45
C ALA A 65 10.09 1.38 -8.19
N THR A 66 11.26 1.73 -7.70
CA THR A 66 11.76 1.27 -6.40
C THR A 66 11.86 2.47 -5.48
N ASP A 67 11.21 2.41 -4.32
CA ASP A 67 11.36 3.44 -3.30
C ASP A 67 12.82 3.43 -2.79
N GLU A 68 13.49 4.58 -2.86
CA GLU A 68 14.93 4.70 -2.55
C GLU A 68 15.24 4.47 -1.06
N THR A 69 14.26 4.67 -0.18
CA THR A 69 14.44 4.59 1.27
C THR A 69 14.23 3.16 1.78
N THR A 70 13.19 2.50 1.30
CA THR A 70 12.74 1.18 1.77
C THR A 70 13.17 0.04 0.85
N GLY A 71 13.55 0.35 -0.40
CA GLY A 71 13.82 -0.64 -1.44
C GLY A 71 12.56 -1.32 -1.98
N PHE A 72 11.37 -0.78 -1.72
CA PHE A 72 10.11 -1.38 -2.14
C PHE A 72 9.90 -1.20 -3.65
N PHE A 73 9.87 -2.32 -4.38
CA PHE A 73 9.54 -2.33 -5.81
C PHE A 73 8.02 -2.34 -6.03
N SER A 74 7.55 -1.54 -6.99
CA SER A 74 6.13 -1.44 -7.33
C SER A 74 5.94 -1.19 -8.82
N LEU A 75 4.85 -1.76 -9.37
CA LEU A 75 4.40 -1.48 -10.74
C LEU A 75 3.32 -0.40 -10.78
N LEU A 76 2.55 -0.29 -9.69
CA LEU A 76 1.46 0.66 -9.52
C LEU A 76 1.61 1.34 -8.16
N ARG A 77 1.43 2.65 -8.16
CA ARG A 77 1.44 3.48 -6.95
C ARG A 77 0.27 4.45 -6.99
N LEU A 78 -0.22 4.85 -5.82
CA LEU A 78 -1.28 5.85 -5.68
C LEU A 78 -0.85 6.83 -4.58
N ARG A 79 -0.71 8.10 -4.95
CA ARG A 79 -0.54 9.19 -3.98
C ARG A 79 -1.92 9.59 -3.49
N ALA A 80 -2.27 9.17 -2.27
CA ALA A 80 -3.59 9.34 -1.70
C ALA A 80 -3.84 10.80 -1.30
N GLU A 81 -4.90 11.36 -1.88
CA GLU A 81 -5.48 12.64 -1.47
C GLU A 81 -6.60 12.43 -0.45
N ARG A 82 -7.25 11.26 -0.48
CA ARG A 82 -8.33 10.90 0.44
C ARG A 82 -8.45 9.39 0.59
N VAL A 83 -8.66 8.95 1.83
CA VAL A 83 -8.97 7.57 2.18
C VAL A 83 -10.29 7.55 2.94
N ASP A 84 -11.27 6.82 2.42
CA ASP A 84 -12.56 6.60 3.07
C ASP A 84 -12.67 5.14 3.52
N GLU A 85 -13.05 4.92 4.78
CA GLU A 85 -13.45 3.59 5.24
C GLU A 85 -14.65 3.08 4.44
N TYR A 86 -14.60 1.83 3.99
CA TYR A 86 -15.72 1.24 3.26
C TYR A 86 -16.91 1.05 4.22
N ARG A 87 -17.91 1.92 4.11
CA ARG A 87 -19.21 1.70 4.77
C ARG A 87 -20.09 0.83 3.89
N LEU A 88 -20.46 -0.34 4.40
CA LEU A 88 -21.62 -1.06 3.90
C LEU A 88 -22.85 -0.18 4.15
N ALA A 89 -23.50 0.24 3.07
CA ALA A 89 -24.82 0.87 3.11
C ALA A 89 -25.89 -0.16 3.49
#